data_AF-A0A4Q3VZE5-F1
#
_entry.id   AF-A0A4Q3VZE5-F1
#
_cell.length_a   1.000
_cell.length_b   1.000
_cell.length_c   1.000
_cell.angle_alpha   90.00
_cell.angle_beta   90.00
_cell.angle_gamma   90.00
#
_symmetry.space_group_name_H-M   'P 1'
#
loop_
_entity.id
_entity.type
_entity.pdbx_description
1 polymer ?
#
loop_
_entity_poly.entity_id
_entity_poly.type
_entity_poly.pdbx_seq_one_letter_code
_entity_poly.pdbx_strand_id
1 'polypeptide(L)'
;YIGSAWGLGTFTNLYQGCTVANDSTRQYNFYRWHIPDAIYFNKDIKVVLQQIGGWGKNELKELVRKGIKLKPVTVDGPAGYVRLFDTPGFPEITDEKFPDGWVNFYRVDDYSAVSYFYLNKPSSSLPPLAAVETRVKNVK
;
A
#
# COMPACT_ATOMS: atom_id res chain seq x y z
N TYR A 1 -7.25 -3.99 8.23
CA TYR A 1 -7.18 -3.98 6.75
C TYR A 1 -8.44 -4.65 6.20
N ILE A 2 -8.38 -5.45 5.13
CA ILE A 2 -9.59 -5.98 4.47
C ILE A 2 -9.85 -7.48 4.65
N GLY A 3 -9.08 -8.15 5.52
CA GLY A 3 -9.33 -9.56 5.86
C GLY A 3 -9.14 -10.54 4.69
N SER A 4 -8.09 -10.32 3.89
CA SER A 4 -7.66 -11.18 2.80
C SER A 4 -6.15 -11.43 2.90
N ALA A 5 -5.64 -12.44 2.20
CA ALA A 5 -4.23 -12.84 2.18
C ALA A 5 -3.87 -13.50 0.84
N TRP A 6 -2.56 -13.60 0.55
CA TRP A 6 -2.01 -14.26 -0.64
C TRP A 6 -2.55 -13.70 -1.97
N GLY A 7 -2.36 -12.40 -2.16
CA GLY A 7 -2.96 -11.66 -3.27
C GLY A 7 -4.37 -11.16 -2.94
N LEU A 8 -4.92 -10.32 -3.81
CA LEU A 8 -6.25 -9.76 -3.62
C LEU A 8 -7.15 -10.15 -4.79
N GLY A 9 -8.15 -10.98 -4.50
CA GLY A 9 -9.25 -11.28 -5.42
C GLY A 9 -10.52 -10.51 -5.07
N THR A 10 -11.55 -10.66 -5.90
CA THR A 10 -12.88 -10.11 -5.59
C THR A 10 -13.59 -10.97 -4.55
N PHE A 11 -14.19 -10.32 -3.54
CA PHE A 11 -15.06 -10.98 -2.56
C PHE A 11 -15.95 -9.94 -1.88
N THR A 12 -17.07 -10.40 -1.31
CA THR A 12 -18.04 -9.53 -0.64
C THR A 12 -18.45 -10.14 0.70
N ASN A 13 -18.40 -9.34 1.76
CA ASN A 13 -18.93 -9.64 3.09
C ASN A 13 -19.61 -8.37 3.66
N LEU A 14 -20.41 -8.53 4.70
CA LEU A 14 -21.10 -7.44 5.39
C LEU A 14 -20.15 -6.31 5.82
N TYR A 15 -18.96 -6.64 6.33
CA TYR A 15 -18.04 -5.64 6.91
C TYR A 15 -16.75 -5.43 6.13
N GLN A 16 -16.47 -6.22 5.09
CA GLN A 16 -15.24 -6.07 4.30
C GLN A 16 -15.37 -6.74 2.94
N GLY A 17 -14.59 -6.28 1.97
CA GLY A 17 -14.65 -6.83 0.63
C GLY A 17 -13.71 -6.15 -0.34
N CYS A 18 -13.65 -6.71 -1.54
CA CYS A 18 -12.98 -6.17 -2.70
C CYS A 18 -13.91 -6.34 -3.91
N THR A 19 -14.46 -5.23 -4.40
CA THR A 19 -15.47 -5.22 -5.48
C THR A 19 -14.83 -5.11 -6.86
N VAL A 20 -13.59 -4.63 -6.94
CA VAL A 20 -12.78 -4.63 -8.16
C VAL A 20 -11.40 -5.18 -7.80
N ALA A 21 -10.98 -6.23 -8.49
CA ALA A 21 -9.61 -6.73 -8.47
C ALA A 21 -9.25 -7.15 -9.89
N ASN A 22 -8.65 -6.23 -10.65
CA ASN A 22 -8.38 -6.43 -12.07
C ASN A 22 -6.90 -6.16 -12.37
N ASP A 23 -6.15 -7.24 -12.62
CA ASP A 23 -4.72 -7.17 -12.91
C ASP A 23 -4.43 -6.53 -14.28
N SER A 24 -5.34 -6.65 -15.25
CA SER A 24 -5.17 -6.08 -16.60
C SER A 24 -5.26 -4.55 -16.59
N THR A 25 -6.22 -3.99 -15.86
CA THR A 25 -6.34 -2.53 -15.68
C THR A 25 -5.50 -2.04 -14.51
N ARG A 26 -5.00 -2.95 -13.67
CA ARG A 26 -4.30 -2.68 -12.39
C ARG A 26 -5.14 -1.84 -11.43
N GLN A 27 -6.44 -2.08 -11.42
CA GLN A 27 -7.40 -1.37 -10.59
C GLN A 27 -7.92 -2.28 -9.49
N TYR A 28 -7.94 -1.75 -8.27
CA TYR A 28 -8.45 -2.43 -7.09
C TYR A 28 -9.35 -1.50 -6.29
N ASN A 29 -10.50 -2.00 -5.86
CA ASN A 29 -11.44 -1.27 -5.01
C ASN A 29 -11.87 -2.18 -3.86
N PHE A 30 -11.53 -1.78 -2.64
CA PHE A 30 -11.81 -2.55 -1.44
C PHE A 30 -12.39 -1.68 -0.33
N TYR A 31 -13.10 -2.33 0.59
CA TYR A 31 -13.74 -1.66 1.72
C TYR A 31 -13.55 -2.46 3.02
N ARG A 32 -13.58 -1.74 4.14
CA ARG A 32 -13.65 -2.28 5.50
C ARG A 32 -14.50 -1.34 6.35
N TRP A 33 -15.54 -1.89 6.97
CA TRP A 33 -16.41 -1.23 7.90
C TRP A 33 -16.07 -1.68 9.32
N HIS A 34 -15.63 -0.74 10.16
CA HIS A 34 -15.33 -0.99 11.57
C HIS A 34 -16.60 -0.92 12.44
N ILE A 35 -17.62 -1.71 12.09
CA ILE A 35 -18.90 -1.77 12.82
C ILE A 35 -18.78 -2.64 14.08
N PRO A 36 -18.38 -3.92 13.98
CA PRO A 36 -18.19 -4.75 15.18
C PRO A 36 -16.93 -4.38 15.97
N ASP A 37 -15.99 -3.68 15.34
CA ASP A 37 -14.64 -3.37 15.84
C ASP A 37 -14.32 -1.87 15.68
N ALA A 38 -15.19 -1.02 16.20
CA ALA A 38 -15.05 0.43 16.13
C ALA A 38 -13.70 0.94 16.68
N ILE A 39 -13.09 1.87 15.96
CA ILE A 39 -11.85 2.53 16.37
C ILE A 39 -12.23 3.82 17.09
N TYR A 40 -12.13 3.82 18.41
CA TYR A 40 -12.43 4.98 19.25
C TYR A 40 -11.24 5.94 19.36
N PHE A 41 -11.54 7.23 19.46
CA PHE A 41 -10.57 8.28 19.79
C PHE A 41 -11.25 9.38 20.63
N ASN A 42 -10.48 10.09 21.44
CA ASN A 42 -11.00 11.13 22.33
C ASN A 42 -10.75 12.56 21.81
N LYS A 43 -9.54 12.82 21.31
CA LYS A 43 -9.14 14.13 20.80
C LYS A 43 -8.93 14.09 19.29
N ASP A 44 -7.93 13.32 18.85
CA ASP A 44 -7.51 13.25 17.47
C ASP A 44 -7.21 11.80 17.07
N ILE A 45 -7.28 11.53 15.76
CA ILE A 45 -6.87 10.27 15.15
C ILE A 45 -6.13 10.54 13.85
N LYS A 46 -5.07 9.76 13.59
CA LYS A 46 -4.38 9.72 12.30
C LYS A 46 -4.37 8.29 11.79
N VAL A 47 -5.01 8.07 10.65
CA VAL A 47 -5.01 6.78 9.95
C VAL A 47 -4.14 6.92 8.71
N VAL A 48 -3.18 6.02 8.56
CA VAL A 48 -2.25 5.99 7.43
C VAL A 48 -2.18 4.58 6.89
N LEU A 49 -2.28 4.44 5.57
CA LEU A 49 -2.09 3.18 4.88
C LEU A 49 -0.70 3.15 4.26
N GLN A 50 0.10 2.15 4.63
CA GLN A 50 1.44 1.97 4.09
C GLN A 50 1.37 1.25 2.74
N GLN A 51 2.05 1.80 1.73
CA GLN A 51 2.14 1.22 0.39
C GLN A 51 3.43 0.41 0.24
N ILE A 52 3.37 -0.86 0.62
CA ILE A 52 4.46 -1.83 0.43
C ILE A 52 4.02 -2.92 -0.54
N GLY A 53 4.93 -3.28 -1.44
CA GLY A 53 4.86 -4.46 -2.28
C GLY A 53 6.00 -5.40 -1.94
N GLY A 54 5.90 -6.62 -2.45
CA GLY A 54 6.96 -7.62 -2.36
C GLY A 54 7.15 -8.30 -3.71
N TRP A 55 8.40 -8.56 -4.07
CA TRP A 55 8.74 -9.39 -5.23
C TRP A 55 10.14 -9.99 -5.05
N GLY A 56 10.49 -11.00 -5.85
CA GLY A 56 11.86 -11.46 -6.01
C GLY A 56 12.83 -10.35 -6.47
N LYS A 57 14.08 -10.46 -5.99
CA LYS A 57 15.19 -9.53 -6.32
C LYS A 57 15.36 -9.32 -7.83
N ASN A 58 15.34 -10.40 -8.62
CA ASN A 58 15.67 -10.33 -10.04
C ASN A 58 14.65 -9.50 -10.83
N GLU A 59 13.38 -9.62 -10.52
CA GLU A 59 12.34 -8.85 -11.19
C GLU A 59 12.37 -7.39 -10.76
N LEU A 60 12.67 -7.10 -9.49
CA LEU A 60 12.88 -5.70 -9.07
C LEU A 60 14.09 -5.08 -9.76
N LYS A 61 15.16 -5.84 -9.98
CA LYS A 61 16.33 -5.39 -10.76
C LYS A 61 15.93 -5.01 -12.18
N GLU A 62 15.04 -5.77 -12.82
CA GLU A 62 14.47 -5.42 -14.13
C GLU A 62 13.62 -4.15 -14.08
N LEU A 63 12.83 -3.93 -13.02
CA LEU A 63 12.06 -2.70 -12.86
C LEU A 63 12.97 -1.47 -12.72
N VAL A 64 14.05 -1.56 -11.93
CA VAL A 64 15.04 -0.47 -11.80
C VAL A 64 15.75 -0.20 -13.12
N ARG A 65 16.11 -1.24 -13.88
CA ARG A 65 16.68 -1.10 -15.23
C ARG A 65 15.75 -0.36 -16.19
N LYS A 66 14.43 -0.51 -16.02
CA LYS A 66 13.39 0.24 -16.78
C LYS A 66 13.19 1.68 -16.28
N GLY A 67 14.00 2.15 -15.33
CA GLY A 67 13.92 3.51 -14.78
C GLY A 67 12.87 3.69 -13.69
N ILE A 68 12.27 2.61 -13.19
CA ILE A 68 11.30 2.68 -12.08
C ILE A 68 12.06 2.91 -10.79
N LYS A 69 11.76 4.03 -10.12
CA LYS A 69 12.28 4.31 -8.79
C LYS A 69 11.55 3.43 -7.78
N LEU A 70 12.30 2.58 -7.08
CA LEU A 70 11.79 1.80 -5.96
C LEU A 70 12.74 1.93 -4.78
N LYS A 71 12.19 1.84 -3.56
CA LYS A 71 12.97 1.91 -2.32
C LYS A 71 12.82 0.60 -1.55
N PRO A 72 13.84 -0.29 -1.54
CA PRO A 72 13.81 -1.51 -0.77
C PRO A 72 13.66 -1.23 0.73
N VAL A 73 12.96 -2.10 1.43
CA VAL A 73 12.64 -1.99 2.87
C VAL A 73 13.27 -3.16 3.62
N THR A 74 12.99 -4.38 3.19
CA THR A 74 13.55 -5.62 3.76
C THR A 74 13.84 -6.62 2.66
N VAL A 75 14.73 -7.56 2.93
CA VAL A 75 14.94 -8.76 2.12
C VAL A 75 14.92 -9.99 3.01
N ASP A 76 14.19 -11.00 2.59
CA ASP A 76 14.11 -12.30 3.25
C ASP A 76 14.58 -13.39 2.29
N GLY A 77 15.67 -14.08 2.64
CA GLY A 77 16.32 -15.04 1.76
C GLY A 77 17.24 -16.00 2.51
N PRO A 78 18.13 -16.72 1.79
CA PRO A 78 18.98 -17.76 2.38
C PRO A 78 19.90 -17.27 3.51
N ALA A 79 20.27 -15.99 3.50
CA ALA A 79 21.08 -15.35 4.54
C ALA A 79 20.25 -14.85 5.75
N GLY A 80 18.94 -15.13 5.76
CA GLY A 80 17.99 -14.67 6.76
C GLY A 80 17.30 -13.35 6.42
N TYR A 81 16.62 -12.79 7.41
CA TYR A 81 15.85 -11.57 7.30
C TYR A 81 16.69 -10.32 7.56
N VAL A 82 16.75 -9.42 6.59
CA VAL A 82 17.56 -8.19 6.64
C VAL A 82 16.68 -6.95 6.53
N ARG A 83 16.87 -6.01 7.46
CA ARG A 83 16.18 -4.70 7.51
C ARG A 83 16.98 -3.63 6.75
N LEU A 84 16.81 -3.60 5.43
CA LEU A 84 17.54 -2.69 4.53
C LEU A 84 17.28 -1.20 4.83
N PHE A 85 16.08 -0.87 5.35
CA PHE A 85 15.71 0.51 5.66
C PHE A 85 16.38 1.06 6.93
N ASP A 86 16.59 0.20 7.93
CA ASP A 86 17.10 0.61 9.26
C ASP A 86 18.63 0.59 9.33
N THR A 87 19.26 -0.22 8.47
CA THR A 87 20.69 -0.49 8.51
C THR A 87 21.36 0.14 7.28
N PRO A 88 22.22 1.14 7.45
CA PRO A 88 22.93 1.77 6.34
C PRO A 88 24.00 0.83 5.75
N GLY A 89 24.44 1.12 4.53
CA GLY A 89 25.59 0.44 3.91
C GLY A 89 25.25 -0.77 3.03
N PHE A 90 23.97 -1.04 2.78
CA PHE A 90 23.59 -2.02 1.76
C PHE A 90 23.80 -1.45 0.35
N PRO A 91 24.27 -2.30 -0.58
CA PRO A 91 24.42 -1.88 -1.96
C PRO A 91 23.04 -1.66 -2.60
N GLU A 92 23.02 -0.97 -3.74
CA GLU A 92 21.81 -0.81 -4.54
C GLU A 92 21.30 -2.16 -5.05
N ILE A 93 19.99 -2.28 -5.30
CA ILE A 93 19.38 -3.55 -5.76
C ILE A 93 19.94 -4.06 -7.10
N THR A 94 20.56 -3.18 -7.89
CA THR A 94 21.22 -3.51 -9.14
C THR A 94 22.60 -4.14 -8.95
N ASP A 95 23.22 -3.98 -7.79
CA ASP A 95 24.51 -4.56 -7.45
C ASP A 95 24.39 -6.09 -7.29
N GLU A 96 25.45 -6.80 -7.67
CA GLU A 96 25.52 -8.25 -7.50
C GLU A 96 25.60 -8.64 -6.02
N LYS A 97 26.20 -7.79 -5.19
CA LYS A 97 26.34 -7.97 -3.74
C LYS A 97 25.05 -7.76 -2.95
N PHE A 98 23.98 -7.29 -3.60
CA PHE A 98 22.67 -7.16 -2.96
C PHE A 98 22.19 -8.54 -2.50
N PRO A 99 21.68 -8.72 -1.26
CA PRO A 99 21.26 -10.03 -0.77
C PRO A 99 20.17 -10.64 -1.65
N ASP A 100 20.24 -11.95 -1.88
CA ASP A 100 19.21 -12.66 -2.64
C ASP A 100 17.97 -12.94 -1.78
N GLY A 101 16.80 -13.03 -2.42
CA GLY A 101 15.54 -13.35 -1.74
C GLY A 101 14.33 -12.51 -2.15
N TRP A 102 13.29 -12.59 -1.32
CA TRP A 102 12.07 -11.80 -1.42
C TRP A 102 12.30 -10.40 -0.85
N VAL A 103 12.12 -9.38 -1.68
CA VAL A 103 12.38 -7.99 -1.31
C VAL A 103 11.05 -7.27 -1.15
N ASN A 104 10.82 -6.70 0.03
CA ASN A 104 9.73 -5.74 0.23
C ASN A 104 10.23 -4.33 -0.10
N PHE A 105 9.40 -3.51 -0.74
CA PHE A 105 9.76 -2.18 -1.20
C PHE A 105 8.56 -1.22 -1.15
N TYR A 106 8.83 0.07 -1.02
CA TYR A 106 7.78 1.08 -1.15
C TYR A 106 7.31 1.18 -2.60
N ARG A 107 5.99 1.07 -2.79
CA ARG A 107 5.35 1.25 -4.10
C ARG A 107 4.94 2.69 -4.30
N VAL A 108 4.73 3.03 -5.57
CA VAL A 108 4.05 4.26 -5.98
C VAL A 108 2.77 3.82 -6.67
N ASP A 109 1.64 4.01 -5.99
CA ASP A 109 0.32 3.72 -6.53
C ASP A 109 -0.49 5.03 -6.66
N ASP A 110 -1.35 5.11 -7.67
CA ASP A 110 -2.42 6.11 -7.70
C ASP A 110 -3.53 5.64 -6.77
N TYR A 111 -3.76 6.37 -5.68
CA TYR A 111 -4.62 5.93 -4.58
C TYR A 111 -5.55 7.04 -4.13
N SER A 112 -6.82 6.67 -3.92
CA SER A 112 -7.81 7.51 -3.26
C SER A 112 -8.53 6.70 -2.19
N ALA A 113 -9.00 7.39 -1.15
CA ALA A 113 -9.74 6.77 -0.07
C ALA A 113 -10.82 7.71 0.45
N VAL A 114 -11.88 7.12 0.98
CA VAL A 114 -12.93 7.79 1.73
C VAL A 114 -12.98 7.16 3.12
N SER A 115 -13.08 8.00 4.15
CA SER A 115 -13.20 7.55 5.53
C SER A 115 -14.52 8.05 6.11
N TYR A 116 -15.21 7.16 6.82
CA TYR A 116 -16.45 7.47 7.52
C TYR A 116 -16.19 7.38 9.01
N PHE A 117 -16.55 8.43 9.74
CA PHE A 117 -16.34 8.51 11.19
C PHE A 117 -17.46 9.33 11.83
N TYR A 118 -17.61 9.15 13.14
CA TYR A 118 -18.58 9.88 13.95
C TYR A 118 -17.86 10.77 14.95
N LEU A 119 -18.42 11.96 15.17
CA LEU A 119 -18.01 12.89 16.21
C LEU A 119 -19.15 13.06 17.21
N ASN A 120 -18.83 13.55 18.41
CA ASN A 120 -19.83 13.85 19.43
C ASN A 120 -20.75 15.04 19.07
N LYS A 121 -20.36 15.86 18.08
CA LYS A 121 -21.12 17.01 17.56
C LYS A 121 -20.86 17.16 16.05
N PRO A 122 -21.84 17.67 15.26
CA PRO A 122 -21.63 17.95 13.85
C PRO A 122 -20.61 19.08 13.72
N SER A 123 -19.41 18.75 13.25
CA SER A 123 -18.36 19.71 12.97
C SER A 123 -17.55 19.22 11.78
N SER A 124 -17.04 20.16 10.97
CA SER A 124 -16.16 19.85 9.86
C SER A 124 -15.13 20.96 9.72
N SER A 125 -13.87 20.56 9.80
CA SER A 125 -12.71 21.35 9.38
C SER A 125 -12.03 20.69 8.17
N LEU A 126 -12.75 19.81 7.46
CA LEU A 126 -12.22 19.10 6.32
C LEU A 126 -11.95 20.07 5.17
N PRO A 127 -10.80 19.93 4.47
CA PRO A 127 -10.54 20.72 3.28
C PRO A 127 -11.57 20.38 2.17
N PRO A 128 -11.76 21.28 1.19
CA PRO A 128 -12.55 20.95 0.01
C PRO A 128 -11.93 19.76 -0.73
N LEU A 129 -12.76 19.05 -1.49
CA LEU A 129 -12.27 17.99 -2.37
C LEU A 129 -11.28 18.57 -3.38
N ALA A 130 -10.27 17.77 -3.71
CA ALA A 130 -9.39 18.08 -4.82
C ALA A 130 -10.20 18.24 -6.13
N ALA A 131 -9.73 19.14 -6.99
CA ALA A 131 -10.34 19.41 -8.29
C ALA A 131 -10.48 18.12 -9.11
N VAL A 132 -11.52 18.05 -9.96
CA VAL A 132 -11.83 16.85 -10.76
C VAL A 132 -10.62 16.43 -11.58
N GLU A 133 -9.94 17.40 -12.20
CA GLU A 133 -8.77 17.21 -13.06
C GLU A 133 -7.63 16.49 -12.33
N THR A 134 -7.49 16.72 -11.02
CA THR A 134 -6.48 16.02 -10.20
C THR A 134 -6.91 14.58 -9.93
N ARG A 135 -8.19 14.36 -9.61
CA ARG A 135 -8.72 13.04 -9.21
C ARG A 135 -8.86 12.07 -10.38
N VAL A 136 -8.94 12.57 -11.61
CA VAL A 136 -9.02 11.74 -12.82
C VAL A 136 -7.69 11.65 -13.56
N LYS A 137 -6.63 12.30 -13.05
CA LYS A 137 -5.33 12.32 -13.70
C LYS A 137 -4.74 10.90 -13.74
N ASN A 138 -4.55 10.37 -14.95
CA ASN A 138 -4.02 9.02 -15.21
C ASN A 138 -4.99 7.86 -14.95
N VAL A 139 -6.26 8.12 -14.64
CA VAL A 139 -7.30 7.08 -14.68
C VAL A 139 -7.44 6.66 -16.14
N LYS A 140 -7.18 5.38 -16.42
CA LYS A 140 -7.30 4.78 -17.74
C LYS A 140 -8.68 4.18 -17.97
#